data_AF-A0A016T747-F1
#
_entry.id   AF-A0A016T747-F1
#
_cell.length_a   1.000
_cell.length_b   1.000
_cell.length_c   1.000
_cell.angle_alpha   90.00
_cell.angle_beta   90.00
_cell.angle_gamma   90.00
#
_symmetry.space_group_name_H-M   'P 1'
#
loop_
_entity.id
_entity.type
_entity.pdbx_description
1 polymer ?
#
loop_
_entity_poly.entity_id
_entity_poly.type
_entity_poly.pdbx_seq_one_letter_code
_entity_poly.pdbx_strand_id
1 'polypeptide(L)'
;MKALFPTCRRRGRVLRRELQMETRRIRVGERCLLDEDMHTEFKMHTKHSLMEIPARCQTYDRGRPVRTMQPTSKTISAFLNTEGGTIYIGIGDSAVIYGIRLTAPMVSLFYVVICA
;
A
#
# COMPACT_ATOMS: atom_id res chain seq x y z
N MET A 1 1.49 -46.05 -17.84
CA MET A 1 1.79 -44.96 -18.80
C MET A 1 2.95 -44.15 -18.23
N LYS A 2 4.10 -44.13 -18.93
CA LYS A 2 5.31 -43.40 -18.56
C LYS A 2 5.37 -42.11 -19.40
N ALA A 3 5.66 -40.98 -18.78
CA ALA A 3 6.16 -39.78 -19.46
C ALA A 3 7.32 -39.29 -18.59
N LEU A 4 8.58 -39.69 -18.84
CA LEU A 4 9.51 -39.14 -19.83
C LEU A 4 9.51 -37.60 -19.88
N PHE A 5 10.26 -37.00 -18.96
CA PHE A 5 10.75 -35.63 -19.06
C PHE A 5 11.95 -35.60 -20.03
N PRO A 6 11.98 -34.71 -21.04
CA PRO A 6 13.22 -34.41 -21.73
C PRO A 6 14.02 -33.35 -20.96
N THR A 7 15.32 -33.59 -21.00
CA THR A 7 16.48 -32.88 -20.47
C THR A 7 16.59 -31.38 -20.80
N CYS A 8 16.98 -30.62 -19.78
CA CYS A 8 18.06 -29.62 -19.75
C CYS A 8 18.31 -28.71 -20.98
N ARG A 9 18.10 -27.40 -20.83
CA ARG A 9 19.03 -26.38 -21.35
C ARG A 9 19.01 -25.10 -20.49
N ARG A 10 20.19 -24.80 -19.97
CA ARG A 10 20.56 -23.62 -19.16
C ARG A 10 20.10 -22.31 -19.81
N ARG A 11 19.60 -21.38 -19.00
CA ARG A 11 20.07 -19.98 -18.94
C ARG A 11 19.51 -19.33 -17.69
N GLY A 12 20.40 -18.73 -16.90
CA GLY A 12 20.12 -18.16 -15.60
C GLY A 12 18.88 -17.26 -15.63
N ARG A 13 18.03 -17.44 -14.62
CA ARG A 13 16.95 -16.51 -14.34
C ARG A 13 16.82 -16.46 -12.83
N VAL A 14 17.09 -15.26 -12.32
CA VAL A 14 16.89 -14.82 -10.94
C VAL A 14 15.64 -15.49 -10.37
N LEU A 15 15.80 -16.14 -9.21
CA LEU A 15 14.71 -16.68 -8.39
C LEU A 15 13.73 -15.54 -8.05
N ARG A 16 12.83 -15.20 -8.97
CA ARG A 16 11.57 -14.56 -8.62
C ARG A 16 10.82 -15.60 -7.80
N ARG A 17 10.91 -15.48 -6.48
CA ARG A 17 9.89 -16.02 -5.59
C ARG A 17 8.60 -15.32 -5.98
N GLU A 18 7.88 -15.91 -6.92
CA GLU A 18 6.47 -15.63 -7.15
C GLU A 18 5.78 -15.96 -5.82
N LEU A 19 5.53 -14.92 -5.02
CA LEU A 19 4.53 -14.99 -3.97
C LEU A 19 3.22 -15.34 -4.67
N GLN A 20 2.89 -16.62 -4.70
CA GLN A 20 1.53 -17.10 -4.90
C GLN A 20 0.68 -16.56 -3.75
N MET A 21 0.25 -15.31 -3.88
CA MET A 21 -0.87 -14.77 -3.13
C MET A 21 -2.11 -15.49 -3.68
N GLU A 22 -2.43 -16.63 -3.07
CA GLU A 22 -3.73 -17.26 -3.18
C GLU A 22 -4.78 -16.15 -3.01
N THR A 23 -5.56 -15.87 -4.05
CA THR A 23 -6.34 -14.64 -4.21
C THR A 23 -7.52 -14.66 -3.24
N ARG A 24 -7.25 -14.45 -1.94
CA ARG A 24 -8.27 -14.20 -0.93
C ARG A 24 -8.97 -12.92 -1.34
N ARG A 25 -10.24 -13.05 -1.72
CA ARG A 25 -11.07 -11.92 -2.11
C ARG A 25 -11.30 -11.06 -0.88
N ILE A 26 -10.77 -9.84 -0.91
CA ILE A 26 -11.01 -8.83 0.10
C ILE A 26 -12.43 -8.27 -0.08
N ARG A 27 -13.19 -8.09 1.00
CA ARG A 27 -14.56 -7.56 0.95
C ARG A 27 -14.66 -6.19 1.61
N VAL A 28 -15.48 -5.32 1.02
CA VAL A 28 -15.82 -4.03 1.62
C VAL A 28 -16.63 -4.26 2.90
N GLY A 29 -16.32 -3.50 3.95
CA GLY A 29 -16.92 -3.61 5.28
C GLY A 29 -16.30 -4.68 6.18
N GLU A 30 -15.40 -5.51 5.65
CA GLU A 30 -14.63 -6.46 6.45
C GLU A 30 -13.52 -5.73 7.21
N ARG A 31 -13.15 -6.27 8.38
CA ARG A 31 -12.00 -5.78 9.14
C ARG A 31 -10.73 -6.50 8.68
N CYS A 32 -9.68 -5.75 8.42
CA CYS A 32 -8.37 -6.29 8.11
C CYS A 32 -7.87 -7.13 9.30
N LEU A 33 -7.18 -8.23 8.99
CA LEU A 33 -6.48 -9.04 9.98
C LEU A 33 -5.07 -8.50 10.30
N LEU A 34 -4.59 -7.56 9.49
CA LEU A 34 -3.32 -6.85 9.70
C LEU A 34 -3.59 -5.60 10.53
N ASP A 35 -2.65 -5.29 11.40
CA ASP A 35 -2.59 -4.02 12.13
C ASP A 35 -1.52 -3.12 11.51
N GLU A 36 -1.60 -1.81 11.79
CA GLU A 36 -0.55 -0.88 11.42
C GLU A 36 0.71 -1.13 12.26
N ASP A 37 1.87 -1.07 11.62
CA ASP A 37 3.18 -1.24 12.24
C ASP A 37 4.23 -0.36 11.56
N MET A 38 5.51 -0.56 11.90
CA MET A 38 6.59 0.24 11.30
C MET A 38 6.74 0.09 9.78
N HIS A 39 6.19 -0.97 9.18
CA HIS A 39 6.29 -1.28 7.76
C HIS A 39 4.93 -1.34 7.07
N THR A 40 3.84 -1.09 7.80
CA THR A 40 2.45 -1.22 7.33
C THR A 40 1.67 0.01 7.73
N GLU A 41 1.26 0.78 6.73
CA GLU A 41 0.44 1.98 6.94
C GLU A 41 -0.90 1.84 6.22
N PHE A 42 -2.00 2.19 6.90
CA PHE A 42 -3.32 2.30 6.31
C PHE A 42 -3.66 3.75 5.97
N LYS A 43 -4.27 3.94 4.79
CA LYS A 43 -4.69 5.25 4.31
C LYS A 43 -6.04 5.15 3.62
N MET A 44 -7.00 5.99 4.02
CA MET A 44 -8.31 6.05 3.34
C MET A 44 -8.30 6.92 2.07
N HIS A 45 -7.21 7.65 1.78
CA HIS A 45 -7.16 8.62 0.69
C HIS A 45 -5.91 8.49 -0.19
N THR A 46 -5.99 9.02 -1.41
CA THR A 46 -4.89 9.08 -2.39
C THR A 46 -4.26 10.47 -2.49
N LYS A 47 -4.43 11.33 -1.48
CA LYS A 47 -3.86 12.68 -1.47
C LYS A 47 -2.36 12.64 -1.24
N HIS A 48 -1.58 12.91 -2.27
CA HIS A 48 -0.12 12.85 -2.24
C HIS A 48 0.51 14.19 -1.86
N SER A 49 -0.16 15.31 -2.09
CA SER A 49 0.35 16.64 -1.77
C SER A 49 -0.40 17.30 -0.62
N LEU A 50 0.28 18.17 0.13
CA LEU A 50 -0.37 19.05 1.11
C LEU A 50 -1.44 19.96 0.47
N MET A 51 -1.26 20.32 -0.80
CA MET A 51 -2.21 21.17 -1.52
C MET A 51 -3.53 20.46 -1.83
N GLU A 52 -3.54 19.12 -1.85
CA GLU A 52 -4.72 18.30 -2.08
C GLU A 52 -5.52 18.06 -0.78
N ILE A 53 -4.95 18.44 0.37
CA ILE A 53 -5.56 18.28 1.69
C ILE A 53 -6.49 19.47 1.97
N PRO A 54 -7.80 19.22 2.16
CA PRO A 54 -8.75 20.28 2.48
C PRO A 54 -8.37 21.04 3.75
N ALA A 55 -8.60 22.35 3.76
CA ALA A 55 -8.35 23.21 4.92
C ALA A 55 -9.11 22.75 6.18
N ARG A 56 -10.28 22.11 6.04
CA ARG A 56 -11.04 21.51 7.15
C ARG A 56 -10.29 20.41 7.92
N CYS A 57 -9.20 19.86 7.36
CA CYS A 57 -8.33 18.91 8.03
C CYS A 57 -7.22 19.59 8.84
N GLN A 58 -7.21 20.92 8.90
CA GLN A 58 -6.34 21.70 9.77
C GLN A 58 -7.12 22.03 11.05
N THR A 59 -6.52 21.73 12.19
CA THR A 59 -7.00 22.04 13.53
C THR A 59 -5.91 22.82 14.27
N TYR A 60 -6.25 23.39 15.42
CA TYR A 60 -5.28 24.02 16.30
C TYR A 60 -5.15 23.20 17.56
N ASP A 61 -3.92 22.76 17.85
CA ASP A 61 -3.58 22.12 19.12
C ASP A 61 -2.56 23.00 19.85
N ARG A 62 -2.88 23.43 21.06
CA ARG A 62 -2.05 24.32 21.90
C ARG A 62 -1.49 25.54 21.16
N GLY A 63 -2.32 26.17 20.32
CA GLY A 63 -1.96 27.35 19.53
C GLY A 63 -1.09 27.08 18.29
N ARG A 64 -0.81 25.81 17.97
CA ARG A 64 -0.09 25.40 16.76
C ARG A 64 -1.05 24.76 15.75
N PRO A 65 -0.95 25.09 14.45
CA PRO A 65 -1.75 24.42 13.43
C PRO A 65 -1.28 22.97 13.30
N VAL A 66 -2.15 22.02 13.63
CA VAL A 66 -1.95 20.59 13.46
C VAL A 66 -2.89 20.08 12.38
N ARG A 67 -2.46 19.08 11.62
CA ARG A 67 -3.30 18.46 10.59
C ARG A 67 -3.75 17.09 11.04
N THR A 68 -5.06 16.87 10.99
CA THR A 68 -5.67 15.55 11.26
C THR A 68 -5.42 14.56 10.13
N MET A 69 -5.07 15.05 8.94
CA MET A 69 -4.75 14.22 7.78
C MET A 69 -3.39 14.63 7.21
N GLN A 70 -2.51 13.64 6.98
CA GLN A 70 -1.18 13.84 6.42
C GLN A 70 -1.14 13.32 4.97
N PRO A 71 -0.34 13.93 4.09
CA PRO A 71 -0.25 13.49 2.70
C PRO A 71 0.51 12.17 2.61
N THR A 72 0.13 11.33 1.64
CA THR A 72 0.76 10.01 1.44
C THR A 72 2.24 10.13 1.09
N SER A 73 2.67 11.25 0.49
CA SER A 73 4.10 11.51 0.20
C SER A 73 4.98 11.51 1.45
N LYS A 74 4.46 11.92 2.61
CA LYS A 74 5.20 11.90 3.87
C LYS A 74 5.51 10.47 4.30
N THR A 75 4.52 9.58 4.22
CA THR A 75 4.70 8.15 4.52
C THR A 75 5.63 7.49 3.50
N ILE A 76 5.46 7.77 2.20
CA ILE A 76 6.36 7.27 1.15
C ILE A 76 7.80 7.69 1.44
N SER A 77 8.03 8.95 1.77
CA SER A 77 9.37 9.44 2.10
C SER A 77 9.93 8.79 3.36
N ALA A 78 9.11 8.53 4.38
CA ALA A 78 9.55 7.82 5.57
C ALA A 78 9.98 6.38 5.25
N PHE A 79 9.19 5.64 4.47
CA PHE A 79 9.53 4.27 4.05
C PHE A 79 10.76 4.21 3.15
N LEU A 80 10.91 5.16 2.21
CA LEU A 80 12.10 5.23 1.36
C LEU A 80 13.40 5.51 2.14
N ASN A 81 13.31 6.22 3.27
CA ASN A 81 14.46 6.54 4.11
C ASN A 81 14.71 5.50 5.22
N THR A 82 13.91 4.43 5.28
CA THR A 82 14.01 3.36 6.27
C THR A 82 14.10 2.01 5.56
N GLU A 83 13.58 0.92 6.14
CA GLU A 83 13.61 -0.43 5.57
C GLU A 83 12.52 -0.67 4.51
N GLY A 84 11.86 0.39 4.04
CA GLY A 84 10.69 0.29 3.20
C GLY A 84 9.42 -0.05 3.98
N GLY A 85 8.34 -0.28 3.24
CA GLY A 85 7.04 -0.58 3.81
C GLY A 85 5.95 -0.68 2.76
N THR A 86 4.77 -1.09 3.20
CA THR A 86 3.56 -1.24 2.38
C THR A 86 2.51 -0.25 2.84
N ILE A 87 1.98 0.53 1.90
CA ILE A 87 0.86 1.43 2.15
C ILE A 87 -0.39 0.78 1.55
N TYR A 88 -1.38 0.48 2.39
CA TYR A 88 -2.68 -0.01 1.94
C TYR A 88 -3.65 1.15 1.81
N ILE A 89 -4.13 1.38 0.59
CA ILE A 89 -5.06 2.47 0.31
C ILE A 89 -6.51 1.95 0.29
N GLY A 90 -7.42 2.67 0.94
CA GLY A 90 -8.83 2.29 1.09
C GLY A 90 -9.16 1.55 2.37
N ILE A 91 -8.23 1.53 3.34
CA ILE A 91 -8.46 1.02 4.70
C ILE A 91 -8.51 2.22 5.63
N GLY A 92 -9.52 2.26 6.51
CA GLY A 92 -9.64 3.30 7.53
C GLY A 92 -8.84 2.97 8.79
N ASP A 93 -8.67 3.96 9.67
CA ASP A 93 -7.88 3.85 10.91
C ASP A 93 -8.41 2.77 11.89
N SER A 94 -9.67 2.34 11.74
CA SER A 94 -10.26 1.21 12.48
C SER A 94 -9.95 -0.17 11.89
N ALA A 95 -9.04 -0.22 10.92
CA ALA A 95 -8.74 -1.39 10.07
C ALA A 95 -9.94 -1.89 9.25
N VAL A 96 -10.99 -1.08 9.05
CA VAL A 96 -12.13 -1.44 8.19
C VAL A 96 -11.82 -1.14 6.73
N ILE A 97 -12.14 -2.10 5.86
CA ILE A 97 -11.87 -2.01 4.42
C ILE A 97 -13.03 -1.30 3.73
N TYR A 98 -12.77 -0.10 3.22
CA TYR A 98 -13.75 0.68 2.45
C TYR A 98 -13.53 0.51 0.94
N GLY A 99 -12.28 0.31 0.54
CA GLY A 99 -11.85 0.34 -0.86
C GLY A 99 -11.85 1.76 -1.44
N ILE A 100 -11.20 1.92 -2.59
CA ILE A 100 -11.21 3.17 -3.35
C ILE A 100 -11.56 2.85 -4.79
N ARG A 101 -12.43 3.66 -5.38
CA ARG A 101 -12.68 3.61 -6.81
C ARG A 101 -11.46 4.17 -7.54
N LEU A 102 -10.63 3.28 -8.07
CA LEU A 102 -9.58 3.67 -8.99
C LEU A 102 -10.23 4.01 -10.34
N THR A 103 -9.93 5.19 -10.86
CA THR A 103 -10.20 5.50 -12.26
C THR A 103 -9.11 4.85 -13.13
N ALA A 104 -9.40 4.58 -14.41
CA ALA A 104 -8.46 3.95 -15.34
C ALA A 104 -7.01 4.50 -15.31
N PRO A 105 -6.75 5.83 -15.21
CA PRO A 105 -5.39 6.35 -15.11
C PRO A 105 -4.70 6.07 -13.76
N MET A 106 -5.44 5.79 -12.69
CA MET A 106 -4.90 5.50 -11.35
C MET A 106 -4.45 4.04 -11.20
N VAL A 107 -4.98 3.12 -12.01
CA VAL A 107 -4.55 1.71 -12.04
C VAL A 107 -3.10 1.57 -12.51
N SER A 108 -2.59 2.54 -13.27
CA SER A 108 -1.18 2.61 -13.68
C SER A 108 -0.24 3.04 -12.55
N LEU A 109 -0.79 3.55 -11.44
CA LEU A 109 -0.06 4.19 -10.34
C LEU A 109 -0.09 3.33 -9.05
N PHE A 110 0.00 2.01 -9.20
CA PHE A 110 0.20 1.13 -8.04
C PHE A 110 1.65 1.28 -7.53
N TYR A 111 1.82 2.04 -6.46
CA TYR A 111 3.07 2.10 -5.71
C TYR A 111 3.21 0.83 -4.88
N VAL A 112 3.87 -0.18 -5.43
CA VAL A 112 4.58 -1.16 -4.59
C VAL A 112 5.96 -0.58 -4.37
N VAL A 113 6.17 0.08 -3.22
CA VAL A 113 7.49 0.56 -2.83
C VAL A 113 8.26 -0.63 -2.26
N ILE A 114 8.88 -1.41 -3.16
CA ILE A 114 9.80 -2.48 -2.78
C ILE A 114 11.17 -1.81 -2.55
N CYS A 115 11.60 -1.70 -1.29
CA CYS A 115 13.03 -1.49 -1.02
C CYS A 115 13.75 -2.84 -1.16
N ALA A 116 14.88 -2.81 -1.86
CA ALA A 116 15.75 -3.95 -2.14
C ALA A 116 16.77 -4.19 -1.03
#